data_AF-A0A8T3RH94-F1
#
_entry.id   AF-A0A8T3RH94-F1
#
_cell.length_a   1.000
_cell.length_b   1.000
_cell.length_c   1.000
_cell.angle_alpha   90.00
_cell.angle_beta   90.00
_cell.angle_gamma   90.00
#
_symmetry.space_group_name_H-M   'P 1'
#
loop_
_entity.id
_entity.type
_entity.pdbx_description
1 polymer ?
#
loop_
_entity_poly.entity_id
_entity_poly.type
_entity_poly.pdbx_seq_one_letter_code
_entity_poly.pdbx_strand_id
1 'polypeptide(L)' 'MFLRAKARIKDGKAHRYWSIVENRRTRGNRVVQRQVLYLGEINDSQETQWCKTIEVFQGDESRSRQLAIFPEDRTAP' A
#
# COMPACT_ATOMS: atom_id res chain seq x y z
N MET A 1 -1.48 7.80 -1.05
CA MET A 1 -1.49 6.37 -1.42
C MET A 1 -2.71 5.69 -0.82
N PHE A 2 -3.11 4.51 -1.29
CA PHE A 2 -4.22 3.73 -0.73
C PHE A 2 -4.08 2.23 -1.05
N LEU A 3 -4.75 1.39 -0.26
CA LEU A 3 -4.87 -0.05 -0.53
C LEU A 3 -5.95 -0.32 -1.58
N ARG A 4 -5.66 -1.20 -2.54
CA ARG A 4 -6.61 -1.67 -3.55
C ARG A 4 -6.70 -3.18 -3.53
N ALA A 5 -7.91 -3.70 -3.31
CA ALA A 5 -8.20 -5.12 -3.44
C ALA A 5 -8.58 -5.50 -4.89
N LYS A 6 -8.20 -6.71 -5.30
CA LYS A 6 -8.64 -7.37 -6.53
C LYS A 6 -9.07 -8.79 -6.22
N ALA A 7 -10.34 -9.09 -6.48
CA ALA A 7 -10.87 -10.45 -6.38
C ALA A 7 -10.53 -11.26 -7.65
N ARG A 8 -10.24 -12.54 -7.47
CA ARG A 8 -10.04 -13.51 -8.55
C ARG A 8 -10.53 -14.88 -8.13
N ILE A 9 -11.14 -15.62 -9.04
CA ILE A 9 -11.37 -17.06 -8.85
C ILE A 9 -10.16 -17.83 -9.40
N LYS A 10 -9.58 -18.71 -8.58
CA LYS A 10 -8.49 -19.62 -8.97
C LYS A 10 -8.74 -20.97 -8.30
N ASP A 11 -8.59 -22.05 -9.06
CA ASP A 11 -8.76 -23.44 -8.58
C ASP A 11 -10.09 -23.66 -7.83
N GLY A 12 -11.16 -23.00 -8.29
CA GLY A 12 -12.50 -23.06 -7.69
C GLY A 12 -12.69 -22.24 -6.40
N LYS A 13 -11.67 -21.52 -5.93
CA LYS A 13 -11.73 -20.70 -4.71
C LYS A 13 -11.63 -19.20 -5.03
N ALA A 14 -12.27 -18.39 -4.20
CA ALA A 14 -12.14 -16.94 -4.27
C ALA A 14 -10.85 -16.50 -3.55
N HIS A 15 -10.05 -15.71 -4.25
CA HIS A 15 -8.81 -15.11 -3.78
C HIS A 15 -8.95 -13.59 -3.78
N ARG A 16 -8.35 -12.93 -2.78
CA ARG A 16 -8.31 -11.48 -2.69
C ARG A 16 -6.87 -11.01 -2.59
N TYR A 17 -6.42 -10.34 -3.65
CA TYR A 17 -5.08 -9.79 -3.74
C TYR A 17 -5.08 -8.29 -3.47
N TRP A 18 -4.04 -7.82 -2.79
CA TRP A 18 -3.89 -6.43 -2.41
C TRP A 18 -2.68 -5.79 -3.09
N SER A 19 -2.82 -4.51 -3.42
CA SER A 19 -1.74 -3.65 -3.91
C SER A 19 -1.81 -2.28 -3.22
N ILE A 20 -0.65 -1.64 -3.01
CA ILE A 20 -0.57 -0.21 -2.68
C ILE A 20 -0.56 0.59 -3.98
N VAL A 21 -1.41 1.60 -4.07
CA VAL A 21 -1.60 2.43 -5.25
C VAL A 21 -1.45 3.91 -4.88
N GLU A 22 -0.89 4.70 -5.80
CA GLU A 22 -0.82 6.15 -5.68
C GLU A 22 -1.57 6.84 -6.84
N ASN A 23 -2.14 8.01 -6.56
CA ASN A 23 -2.68 8.90 -7.59
C ASN A 23 -1.55 9.80 -8.10
N ARG A 24 -1.25 9.74 -9.40
CA ARG A 24 -0.23 10.57 -10.04
C ARG A 24 -0.88 11.51 -11.05
N ARG A 25 -0.65 12.82 -10.91
CA ARG A 25 -1.02 13.80 -11.94
C ARG A 25 -0.11 13.63 -13.16
N THR A 26 -0.70 13.58 -14.34
CA THR A 26 0.01 13.52 -15.63
C THR A 26 -0.30 14.76 -16.45
N ARG A 27 0.40 14.92 -17.58
CA ARG A 27 0.10 15.97 -18.56
C ARG A 27 -1.38 15.91 -18.97
N GLY A 28 -1.95 17.07 -19.31
CA GLY A 28 -3.34 17.19 -19.74
C GLY A 28 -4.37 17.10 -18.62
N ASN A 29 -4.00 17.48 -17.39
CA ASN A 29 -4.89 17.49 -16.21
C ASN A 29 -5.53 16.13 -15.89
N ARG A 30 -4.86 15.02 -16.24
CA ARG A 30 -5.32 13.67 -15.95
C ARG A 30 -4.67 13.15 -14.67
N VAL A 31 -5.41 12.37 -13.90
CA VAL A 31 -4.88 11.60 -12.77
C VAL A 31 -4.87 10.12 -13.16
N VAL A 32 -3.75 9.45 -12.96
CA VAL A 32 -3.61 8.01 -13.16
C VAL A 32 -3.30 7.32 -11.84
N GLN A 33 -3.77 6.09 -11.71
CA GLN A 33 -3.44 5.22 -10.57
C GLN A 33 -2.23 4.37 -10.91
N ARG A 34 -1.12 4.57 -10.19
CA ARG A 34 0.11 3.78 -10.33
C ARG A 34 0.19 2.78 -9.19
N GLN A 35 0.37 1.50 -9.52
CA GLN A 35 0.71 0.48 -8.54
C GLN A 35 2.14 0.71 -8.06
N VAL A 36 2.31 0.82 -6.75
CA VAL A 36 3.61 1.06 -6.09
C VAL A 36 4.18 -0.25 -5.55
N LEU A 37 3.32 -1.08 -4.95
CA LEU A 37 3.71 -2.36 -4.37
C LEU A 37 2.59 -3.38 -4.54
N TYR A 38 2.94 -4.62 -4.89
CA TYR A 38 2.04 -5.76 -4.87
C TYR A 38 2.21 -6.52 -3.56
N LEU A 39 1.14 -6.69 -2.79
CA LEU A 39 1.16 -7.34 -1.47
C LEU A 39 0.73 -8.80 -1.53
N GLY A 40 0.09 -9.24 -2.61
CA GLY A 40 -0.46 -10.59 -2.69
C GLY A 40 -1.67 -10.76 -1.78
N GLU A 41 -1.85 -11.94 -1.20
CA GLU A 41 -2.91 -12.22 -0.24
C GLU A 41 -2.37 -11.94 1.16
N ILE A 42 -3.05 -11.03 1.86
CA ILE A 42 -2.73 -10.64 3.23
C ILE A 42 -3.99 -10.80 4.08
N ASN A 43 -3.81 -11.05 5.38
CA ASN A 43 -4.93 -11.15 6.32
C ASN A 43 -5.39 -9.77 6.81
N ASP A 44 -6.51 -9.74 7.52
CA ASP A 44 -7.15 -8.50 8.00
C ASP A 44 -6.26 -7.68 8.96
N SER A 45 -5.40 -8.35 9.74
CA SER A 45 -4.43 -7.68 10.62
C SER A 45 -3.36 -6.95 9.81
N GLN A 46 -2.81 -7.61 8.78
CA GLN A 46 -1.85 -7.03 7.85
C GLN A 46 -2.48 -5.89 7.03
N GLU A 47 -3.72 -6.05 6.56
CA GLU A 47 -4.49 -4.98 5.90
C GLU A 47 -4.59 -3.74 6.81
N THR A 48 -4.99 -3.94 8.07
CA THR A 48 -5.11 -2.87 9.06
C THR A 48 -3.77 -2.17 9.31
N GLN A 49 -2.68 -2.92 9.41
CA GLN A 49 -1.34 -2.37 9.57
C GLN A 49 -0.95 -1.52 8.36
N TRP A 50 -1.20 -1.99 7.13
CA TRP A 50 -0.92 -1.21 5.92
C TRP A 50 -1.77 0.06 5.81
N CYS A 51 -3.04 0.02 6.22
CA CYS A 51 -3.88 1.21 6.29
C CYS A 51 -3.25 2.28 7.20
N LYS A 52 -2.81 1.91 8.41
CA LYS A 52 -2.12 2.81 9.35
C LYS A 52 -0.81 3.34 8.78
N THR A 53 -0.01 2.47 8.17
CA THR A 53 1.25 2.88 7.53
C THR A 53 0.99 3.93 6.45
N ILE A 54 0.02 3.70 5.56
CA ILE A 54 -0.34 4.65 4.49
C ILE A 54 -0.83 5.98 5.07
N GLU A 55 -1.61 5.97 6.15
CA GLU A 55 -2.09 7.17 6.83
C GLU A 55 -0.92 8.04 7.32
N VAL A 56 0.07 7.44 7.98
CA VAL A 56 1.29 8.13 8.46
C VAL A 56 2.06 8.77 7.30
N PHE A 57 2.13 8.11 6.14
CA PHE A 57 2.79 8.68 4.95
C PHE A 57 2.00 9.79 4.25
N GLN A 58 0.68 9.89 4.46
CA GLN A 58 -0.15 10.95 3.86
C GLN A 58 -0.33 12.19 4.74
N GLY A 59 -0.08 12.09 6.04
CA GLY A 59 -0.26 13.20 7.00
C GLY A 59 0.68 14.40 6.83
N ASP A 60 1.61 14.39 5.86
CA ASP A 60 2.58 15.48 5.64
C ASP A 60 2.87 15.68 4.14
N GLU A 61 1.85 15.97 3.33
CA GLU A 61 2.00 16.28 1.90
C GLU A 61 2.99 17.44 1.61
N SER A 62 3.43 18.16 2.64
CA SER A 62 4.38 19.28 2.58
C SER A 62 5.82 18.95 3.01
N ARG A 63 6.11 17.81 3.66
CA ARG A 63 7.48 17.42 4.02
C ARG A 63 7.71 15.93 3.80
N SER A 64 8.60 15.62 2.85
CA SER A 64 9.17 14.28 2.73
C SER A 64 9.89 13.93 4.03
N ARG A 65 9.33 13.03 4.84
CA ARG A 65 9.97 12.48 6.03
C ARG A 65 10.45 11.06 5.76
N GLN A 66 11.72 10.80 6.05
CA GLN A 66 12.25 9.44 6.08
C GLN A 66 11.64 8.70 7.27
N LEU A 67 10.96 7.59 7.00
CA LEU A 67 10.37 6.72 8.01
C LEU A 67 11.06 5.36 7.94
N ALA A 68 11.56 4.89 9.09
CA ALA A 68 12.10 3.55 9.20
C ALA A 68 10.97 2.53 9.04
N ILE A 69 11.09 1.65 8.05
CA ILE A 69 10.11 0.58 7.78
C ILE A 69 10.34 -0.61 8.73
N PHE A 70 11.44 -0.59 9.48
CA PHE A 70 11.78 -1.58 10.49
C PHE A 70 11.89 -0.91 11.86
N PRO A 71 11.43 -1.57 12.94
CA PRO A 71 11.68 -1.10 14.30
C PRO A 71 13.18 -0.97 14.54
N GLU A 72 13.62 0.18 15.03
CA GLU A 72 15.04 0.43 15.37
C GLU A 72 15.54 -0.55 16.46
N ASP A 73 14.62 -1.08 17.26
CA ASP A 73 14.90 -1.99 18.38
C ASP A 73 15.15 -3.45 17.96
N ARG A 74 15.12 -3.77 16.65
CA ARG A 74 15.44 -5.12 16.17
C ARG A 74 16.92 -5.21 15.82
N THR A 75 17.67 -6.03 16.56
CA THR A 75 19.01 -6.43 16.18
C THR A 75 18.95 -7.20 14.85
N ALA A 76 19.80 -6.83 13.90
CA ALA A 76 19.95 -7.57 12.65
C ALA A 76 20.40 -9.01 12.96
N PRO A 77 19.93 -10.02 12.19
CA PRO A 77 20.34 -11.41 12.37
C PRO A 77 21.83 -11.62 12.11
#